data_AF-M2Y8J5-F1
#
_entry.id   AF-M2Y8J5-F1
#
_cell.length_a   1.000
_cell.length_b   1.000
_cell.length_c   1.000
_cell.angle_alpha   90.00
_cell.angle_beta   90.00
_cell.angle_gamma   90.00
#
_symmetry.space_group_name_H-M   'P 1'
#
loop_
_entity.id
_entity.type
_entity.pdbx_description
1 polymer ?
#
loop_
_entity_poly.entity_id
_entity_poly.type
_entity_poly.pdbx_seq_one_letter_code
_entity_poly.pdbx_strand_id
1 'polypeptide(L)'
;MDSYSELRAAVVDAGVYTTTMETLKRIQDAGRLGIHVRSAISRALASHGIGHLPAELPPNQDDEVRLYLLGTPIADVVSAVLAPSERGDAMLRSVGSSDAQEKLAVIRDIVCGSSLEGA
;
A
#
# COMPACT_ATOMS: atom_id res chain seq x y z
N MET A 1 2.18 -18.20 5.34
CA MET A 1 1.67 -16.86 5.71
C MET A 1 0.70 -17.10 6.83
N ASP A 2 1.20 -17.08 8.06
CA ASP A 2 0.52 -17.73 9.19
C ASP A 2 0.27 -16.77 10.35
N SER A 3 0.73 -15.52 10.24
CA SER A 3 0.50 -14.47 11.23
C SER A 3 0.40 -13.08 10.62
N TYR A 4 -0.18 -12.13 11.36
CA TYR A 4 -0.17 -10.71 10.98
C TYR A 4 1.24 -10.10 10.94
N SER A 5 2.18 -10.63 11.72
CA SER A 5 3.57 -10.18 11.71
C SER A 5 4.27 -10.54 10.40
N GLU A 6 4.10 -11.78 9.94
CA GLU A 6 4.60 -12.22 8.63
C GLU A 6 3.93 -11.43 7.50
N LEU A 7 2.62 -11.21 7.61
CA LEU A 7 1.86 -10.43 6.64
C LEU A 7 2.40 -9.01 6.54
N ARG A 8 2.68 -8.36 7.68
CA ARG A 8 3.31 -7.05 7.72
C ARG A 8 4.68 -7.06 7.04
N ALA A 9 5.51 -8.06 7.31
CA ALA A 9 6.85 -8.16 6.69
C ALA A 9 6.76 -8.27 5.17
N ALA A 10 5.82 -9.06 4.64
CA ALA A 10 5.58 -9.16 3.20
C ALA A 10 5.12 -7.82 2.59
N VAL A 11 4.28 -7.07 3.30
CA VAL A 11 3.82 -5.73 2.85
C VAL A 11 4.98 -4.72 2.88
N VAL A 12 5.87 -4.79 3.88
CA VAL A 12 7.08 -3.94 3.95
C VAL A 12 7.95 -4.15 2.70
N ASP A 13 8.18 -5.41 2.32
CA ASP A 13 9.04 -5.76 1.19
C ASP A 13 8.41 -5.37 -0.16
N ALA A 14 7.11 -5.64 -0.34
CA ALA A 14 6.44 -5.41 -1.61
C ALA A 14 5.91 -3.96 -1.79
N GLY A 15 5.72 -3.21 -0.72
CA GLY A 15 5.00 -1.92 -0.70
C GLY A 15 3.48 -2.08 -0.81
N VAL A 16 3.00 -2.82 -1.81
CA VAL A 16 1.61 -3.30 -1.93
C VAL A 16 1.62 -4.82 -2.07
N TYR A 17 0.89 -5.51 -1.20
CA TYR A 17 0.80 -6.96 -1.20
C TYR A 17 -0.62 -7.43 -1.46
N THR A 18 -0.81 -8.30 -2.46
CA THR A 18 -2.11 -8.91 -2.76
C THR A 18 -2.24 -10.23 -2.02
N THR A 19 -3.38 -10.43 -1.35
CA THR A 19 -3.74 -11.68 -0.68
C THR A 19 -5.22 -11.99 -0.88
N THR A 20 -5.69 -13.13 -0.38
CA THR A 20 -7.10 -13.53 -0.42
C THR A 20 -7.75 -13.40 0.95
N MET A 21 -9.08 -13.27 0.96
CA MET A 21 -9.85 -13.33 2.20
C MET A 21 -9.69 -14.67 2.93
N GLU A 22 -9.44 -15.78 2.23
CA GLU A 22 -9.10 -17.07 2.83
C GLU A 22 -7.83 -16.98 3.70
N THR A 23 -6.79 -16.31 3.20
CA THR A 23 -5.54 -16.12 3.96
C THR A 23 -5.79 -15.31 5.22
N LEU A 24 -6.54 -14.20 5.12
CA LEU A 24 -6.87 -13.36 6.27
C LEU A 24 -7.75 -14.10 7.29
N LYS A 25 -8.71 -14.90 6.82
CA LYS A 25 -9.58 -15.76 7.64
C LYS A 25 -8.76 -16.76 8.46
N ARG A 26 -7.77 -17.39 7.83
CA ARG A 26 -6.88 -18.37 8.46
C ARG A 26 -5.98 -17.73 9.52
N ILE A 27 -5.40 -16.57 9.24
CA ILE A 27 -4.59 -15.82 10.23
C ILE A 27 -5.43 -15.41 11.45
N GLN A 28 -6.70 -15.03 11.22
CA GLN A 28 -7.63 -14.67 12.28
C GLN A 28 -8.18 -15.87 13.08
N ASP A 29 -7.88 -17.10 12.64
CA ASP A 29 -8.47 -18.36 13.13
C ASP A 29 -10.02 -18.30 13.17
N ALA A 30 -10.61 -17.80 12.08
CA ALA A 30 -12.05 -17.58 11.98
C ALA A 30 -12.76 -18.62 11.12
N GLY A 31 -14.00 -18.93 11.49
CA GLY A 31 -14.90 -19.79 10.71
C GLY A 31 -15.47 -19.08 9.48
N ARG A 32 -16.66 -18.47 9.60
CA ARG A 32 -17.35 -17.80 8.50
C ARG A 32 -16.97 -16.32 8.39
N LEU A 33 -16.81 -15.81 7.16
CA LEU A 33 -16.54 -14.40 6.85
C LEU A 33 -17.78 -13.49 7.01
N GLY A 34 -18.49 -13.64 8.14
CA GLY A 34 -19.58 -12.74 8.52
C GLY A 34 -19.08 -11.33 8.81
N ILE A 35 -20.03 -10.39 8.93
CA ILE A 35 -19.72 -8.96 9.16
C ILE A 35 -18.78 -8.75 10.36
N HIS A 36 -19.00 -9.45 11.48
CA HIS A 36 -18.17 -9.33 12.68
C HIS A 36 -16.73 -9.83 12.48
N VAL A 37 -16.55 -10.94 11.75
CA VAL A 37 -15.23 -11.49 11.44
C VAL A 37 -14.48 -10.53 10.52
N ARG A 38 -15.13 -10.04 9.46
CA ARG A 38 -14.52 -9.05 8.55
C ARG A 38 -14.13 -7.77 9.29
N SER A 39 -15.00 -7.26 10.17
CA SER A 39 -14.65 -6.10 11.01
C SER A 39 -13.50 -6.40 11.97
N ALA A 40 -13.41 -7.62 12.52
CA ALA A 40 -12.29 -8.03 13.38
C ALA A 40 -10.97 -8.08 12.60
N ILE A 41 -10.97 -8.66 11.40
CA ILE A 41 -9.81 -8.69 10.50
C ILE A 41 -9.35 -7.27 10.16
N SER A 42 -10.27 -6.37 9.77
CA SER A 42 -9.94 -4.96 9.50
C SER A 42 -9.27 -4.28 10.70
N ARG A 43 -9.78 -4.49 11.92
CA ARG A 43 -9.18 -3.92 13.13
C ARG A 43 -7.81 -4.53 13.44
N ALA A 44 -7.65 -5.83 13.25
CA ALA A 44 -6.37 -6.50 13.46
C ALA A 44 -5.32 -5.96 12.48
N LEU A 45 -5.63 -5.88 11.18
CA LEU A 45 -4.76 -5.26 10.18
C LEU A 45 -4.34 -3.84 10.58
N ALA A 46 -5.30 -3.00 10.96
CA ALA A 46 -5.03 -1.63 11.40
C ALA A 46 -4.12 -1.58 12.65
N SER A 47 -4.33 -2.48 13.62
CA SER A 47 -3.48 -2.56 14.82
C SER A 47 -2.03 -2.94 14.52
N HIS A 48 -1.79 -3.61 13.39
CA HIS A 48 -0.46 -3.93 12.87
C HIS A 48 0.08 -2.87 11.90
N GLY A 49 -0.61 -1.73 11.75
CA GLY A 49 -0.24 -0.65 10.84
C GLY A 49 -0.48 -0.98 9.37
N ILE A 50 -1.39 -1.90 9.07
CA ILE A 50 -1.72 -2.34 7.70
C ILE A 50 -3.09 -1.76 7.33
N GLY A 51 -3.11 -1.00 6.24
CA GLY A 51 -4.32 -0.60 5.53
C GLY A 51 -4.67 -1.63 4.46
N HIS A 52 -5.94 -1.64 4.03
CA HIS A 52 -6.39 -2.57 3.01
C HIS A 52 -7.35 -1.94 2.01
N LEU A 53 -7.50 -2.59 0.86
CA LEU A 53 -8.49 -2.32 -0.16
C LEU A 53 -9.11 -3.66 -0.60
N PRO A 54 -10.44 -3.72 -0.81
CA PRO A 54 -11.42 -2.63 -0.71
C PRO A 54 -11.71 -2.18 0.73
N ALA A 55 -12.21 -0.95 0.92
CA ALA A 55 -12.45 -0.35 2.24
C ALA A 55 -13.32 -1.22 3.18
N GLU A 56 -14.29 -1.93 2.61
CA GLU A 56 -14.97 -3.04 3.28
C GLU A 56 -14.46 -4.36 2.75
N LEU A 57 -13.91 -5.20 3.63
CA LEU A 57 -13.41 -6.51 3.23
C LEU A 57 -14.52 -7.34 2.57
N PRO A 58 -14.26 -8.05 1.47
CA PRO A 58 -15.27 -8.83 0.78
C PRO A 58 -15.73 -10.06 1.60
N PRO A 59 -16.95 -10.59 1.38
CA PRO A 59 -17.46 -11.76 2.09
C PRO A 59 -17.04 -13.11 1.49
N ASN A 60 -16.60 -13.15 0.23
CA ASN A 60 -16.13 -14.38 -0.41
C ASN A 60 -14.65 -14.60 -0.06
N GLN A 61 -14.29 -15.85 0.21
CA GLN A 61 -12.93 -16.23 0.61
C GLN A 61 -11.92 -16.12 -0.54
N ASP A 62 -12.37 -16.28 -1.78
CA ASP A 62 -11.53 -16.21 -2.98
C ASP A 62 -11.28 -14.77 -3.43
N ASP A 63 -12.02 -13.80 -2.88
CA ASP A 63 -11.87 -12.39 -3.24
C ASP A 63 -10.51 -11.85 -2.76
N GLU A 64 -9.87 -11.09 -3.64
CA GLU A 64 -8.56 -10.49 -3.40
C GLU A 64 -8.66 -9.21 -2.58
N VAL A 65 -7.67 -9.03 -1.70
CA VAL A 65 -7.46 -7.85 -0.87
C VAL A 65 -6.05 -7.33 -1.10
N ARG A 66 -5.92 -6.02 -1.32
CA ARG A 66 -4.62 -5.35 -1.42
C ARG A 66 -4.28 -4.78 -0.07
N LEU A 67 -3.09 -5.06 0.42
CA LEU A 67 -2.57 -4.58 1.69
C LEU A 67 -1.44 -3.59 1.45
N TYR A 68 -1.37 -2.57 2.28
CA TYR A 68 -0.33 -1.53 2.25
C TYR A 68 -0.06 -1.06 3.68
N LEU A 69 1.11 -0.45 3.93
CA LEU A 69 1.41 0.08 5.26
C LEU A 69 0.81 1.47 5.44
N LEU A 70 0.17 1.70 6.58
CA LEU A 70 -0.29 3.02 7.01
C LEU A 70 0.90 3.95 7.27
N GLY A 71 0.71 5.25 7.05
CA GLY A 71 1.76 6.26 7.23
C GLY A 71 2.87 6.21 6.18
N THR A 72 2.65 5.54 5.05
CA THR A 72 3.57 5.50 3.91
C THR A 72 3.01 6.32 2.73
N PRO A 73 3.86 6.72 1.76
CA PRO A 73 3.39 7.42 0.56
C PRO A 73 2.27 6.68 -0.19
N ILE A 74 2.26 5.35 -0.14
CA ILE A 74 1.20 4.53 -0.74
C ILE A 74 -0.13 4.74 0.00
N ALA A 75 -0.11 4.75 1.33
CA ALA A 75 -1.31 5.05 2.13
C ALA A 75 -1.84 6.46 1.85
N ASP A 76 -0.95 7.44 1.67
CA ASP A 76 -1.35 8.81 1.37
C ASP A 76 -2.05 8.89 0.01
N VAL A 77 -1.54 8.19 -1.01
CA VAL A 77 -2.19 8.09 -2.33
C VAL A 77 -3.54 7.41 -2.22
N VAL A 78 -3.64 6.28 -1.51
CA VAL A 78 -4.92 5.58 -1.31
C VAL A 78 -5.91 6.49 -0.59
N SER A 79 -5.48 7.21 0.44
CA SER A 79 -6.33 8.17 1.16
C SER A 79 -6.80 9.30 0.24
N ALA A 80 -5.94 9.83 -0.62
CA ALA A 80 -6.30 10.89 -1.56
C ALA A 80 -7.36 10.42 -2.57
N VAL A 81 -7.32 9.16 -3.01
CA VAL A 81 -8.34 8.58 -3.89
C VAL A 81 -9.67 8.37 -3.17
N LEU A 82 -9.63 7.81 -1.95
CA LEU A 82 -10.86 7.44 -1.22
C LEU A 82 -11.55 8.63 -0.53
N ALA A 83 -10.80 9.67 -0.18
CA ALA A 83 -11.29 10.86 0.50
C ALA A 83 -10.85 12.13 -0.26
N PRO A 84 -11.65 12.58 -1.26
CA PRO A 84 -11.33 13.75 -2.07
C PRO A 84 -11.09 15.00 -1.22
N SER A 85 -10.02 15.72 -1.53
CA SER A 85 -9.65 16.98 -0.88
C SER A 85 -8.67 17.74 -1.78
N GLU A 86 -8.59 19.06 -1.66
CA GLU A 86 -7.63 19.86 -2.45
C GLU A 86 -6.18 19.40 -2.26
N ARG A 87 -5.81 19.04 -1.01
CA ARG A 87 -4.50 18.48 -0.69
C ARG A 87 -4.30 17.11 -1.34
N GLY A 88 -5.32 16.25 -1.29
CA GLY A 88 -5.30 14.94 -1.96
C GLY A 88 -5.13 15.09 -3.48
N ASP A 89 -5.87 16.00 -4.11
CA ASP A 89 -5.79 16.25 -5.55
C ASP A 89 -4.40 16.74 -5.98
N ALA A 90 -3.76 17.58 -5.16
CA ALA A 90 -2.39 18.02 -5.39
C ALA A 90 -1.40 16.85 -5.33
N MET A 91 -1.58 15.94 -4.36
CA MET A 91 -0.80 14.71 -4.26
C MET A 91 -1.01 13.81 -5.48
N LEU A 92 -2.26 13.55 -5.88
CA LEU A 92 -2.55 12.72 -7.05
C LEU A 92 -1.92 13.31 -8.33
N ARG A 93 -1.96 14.63 -8.51
CA ARG A 93 -1.26 15.31 -9.61
C ARG A 93 0.25 15.12 -9.54
N SER A 94 0.85 15.24 -8.36
CA SER A 94 2.29 15.05 -8.17
C SER A 94 2.76 13.63 -8.52
N VAL A 95 1.94 12.62 -8.20
CA VAL A 95 2.21 11.22 -8.55
C VAL A 95 2.02 10.98 -10.05
N GLY A 96 1.02 11.61 -10.67
CA GLY A 96 0.75 11.49 -12.10
C GLY A 96 1.67 12.32 -13.01
N SER A 97 2.35 13.34 -12.50
CA SER A 97 3.35 14.09 -13.25
C SER A 97 4.64 13.28 -13.37
N SER A 98 5.25 13.22 -14.57
CA SER A 98 6.50 12.48 -14.92
C SER A 98 7.78 12.95 -14.19
N ASP A 99 7.63 13.56 -13.01
CA ASP A 99 8.63 14.28 -12.26
C ASP A 99 9.77 13.37 -11.75
N ALA A 100 9.49 12.07 -11.53
CA ALA A 100 10.51 11.11 -11.12
C ALA A 100 11.51 10.78 -12.25
N GLN A 101 11.06 10.66 -13.50
CA GLN A 101 11.94 10.43 -14.65
C GLN A 101 12.74 11.69 -15.01
N GLU A 102 12.11 12.87 -14.90
CA GLU A 102 12.78 14.16 -15.09
C GLU A 102 13.86 14.40 -14.03
N LYS A 103 13.57 14.16 -12.74
CA LYS A 103 14.56 14.31 -11.67
C LYS A 103 15.74 13.35 -11.79
N LEU A 104 15.50 12.10 -12.19
CA LEU A 104 16.58 11.14 -12.46
C LEU A 104 17.42 11.55 -13.67
N ALA A 105 16.82 12.13 -14.72
CA ALA A 105 17.54 12.66 -15.86
C ALA A 105 18.45 13.83 -15.47
N VAL A 106 17.97 14.74 -14.62
CA VAL A 106 18.77 15.87 -14.09
C VAL A 106 19.92 15.39 -13.21
N ILE A 107 19.68 14.45 -12.29
CA ILE A 107 20.75 13.89 -11.44
C ILE A 107 21.84 13.23 -12.30
N ARG A 108 21.45 12.46 -13.33
CA ARG A 108 22.39 11.83 -14.28
C ARG A 108 23.22 12.88 -15.02
N ASP A 109 22.61 13.97 -15.46
CA ASP A 109 23.29 15.04 -16.19
C ASP A 109 24.35 15.74 -15.33
N ILE A 110 24.04 16.02 -14.06
CA ILE A 110 25.00 16.63 -13.11
C ILE A 110 26.18 15.70 -12.81
N VAL A 111 25.93 14.41 -12.61
CA VAL A 111 26.97 13.42 -12.26
C VAL A 111 27.85 13.06 -13.47
N CYS A 112 27.27 12.96 -14.67
CA CYS A 112 28.03 12.62 -15.88
C CYS A 112 28.65 13.84 -16.59
N GLY A 113 28.04 15.03 -16.48
CA GLY A 113 28.55 16.27 -17.09
C GLY A 113 29.80 16.83 -16.39
N SER A 114 29.96 16.59 -15.09
CA SER A 114 31.11 17.05 -14.30
C SER A 114 32.40 16.23 -14.48
N SER A 115 32.36 15.14 -15.25
CA SER A 115 33.52 14.27 -15.50
C SER A 115 34.36 14.67 -16.72
N LEU A 116 34.00 15.75 -17.45
CA LEU A 116 34.68 16.19 -18.68
C LEU A 116 35.54 17.46 -18.53
N GLU A 117 35.60 18.10 -17.35
CA GLU A 117 36.39 19.32 -17.13
C GLU A 117 37.73 19.10 -16.41
N GLY A 118 38.28 17.88 -16.44
CA GLY A 118 39.48 17.51 -15.67
C GLY A 118 40.60 16.82 -16.45
N ALA A 119 40.84 17.17 -17.71
CA ALA A 119 41.99 16.69 -18.51
C ALA A 119 42.72 17.84 -19.21
#